data_AF-A0A6V8KRE1-F1
#
_entry.id   AF-A0A6V8KRE1-F1
#
_cell.length_a   1.000
_cell.length_b   1.000
_cell.length_c   1.000
_cell.angle_alpha   90.00
_cell.angle_beta   90.00
_cell.angle_gamma   90.00
#
_symmetry.space_group_name_H-M   'P 1'
#
loop_
_entity.id
_entity.type
_entity.pdbx_description
1 polymer ?
#
loop_
_entity_poly.entity_id
_entity_poly.type
_entity_poly.pdbx_seq_one_letter_code
_entity_poly.pdbx_strand_id
1 'polypeptide(L)'
;MNGTTYKRCGCRDAAGKRLGQRCPKLRRGGGWNPNHGVWQYQIDLPPAADGRRRPLRRGTYASQTEAGAILGKIREALAVAKAGEPTDLTKVGDLIELALKRKRPLPTPAEVRRLLHLGDTVEIPTVETWLTTWLAGRKKLRVGTRRSYTGHITNHLIPHLGSMRLDKLRVSHLDALFDAIEERNEQIAAMRANRDPASRDKVKGMRVVGPATMHRIRATLRAALNAAIRQGFIDINPAAHVELPAASRPKPLVWTDERVEAWKTTGALPGPVMVWTPAQTGAFLDHAHDADDPLYPLYHLIAYRGLRRGEACGLHWADVDLPGKQITIRWQITNTAGPPASNHPKPTTAKPSSPSTPTPSPR
;
A
#
# COMPACT_ATOMS: atom_id res chain seq x y z
N MET A 1 13.59 -28.30 -27.33
CA MET A 1 14.59 -29.06 -26.55
C MET A 1 14.02 -30.44 -26.25
N ASN A 2 14.71 -31.50 -26.66
CA ASN A 2 14.19 -32.86 -26.58
C ASN A 2 14.55 -33.49 -25.23
N GLY A 3 13.57 -33.55 -24.32
CA GLY A 3 13.67 -34.34 -23.09
C GLY A 3 13.11 -35.76 -23.26
N THR A 4 13.56 -36.70 -22.43
CA THR A 4 13.14 -38.12 -22.47
C THR A 4 12.74 -38.62 -21.08
N THR A 5 11.86 -39.63 -21.05
CA THR A 5 11.53 -40.38 -19.82
C THR A 5 12.16 -41.76 -19.88
N TYR A 6 12.63 -42.26 -18.74
CA TYR A 6 13.26 -43.57 -18.62
C TYR A 6 13.10 -44.14 -17.21
N LYS A 7 13.24 -45.46 -17.06
CA LYS A 7 13.32 -46.08 -15.74
C LYS A 7 14.75 -46.16 -15.25
N ARG A 8 14.95 -45.89 -13.96
CA ARG A 8 16.23 -46.09 -13.27
C ARG A 8 16.07 -47.15 -12.19
N CYS A 9 16.93 -48.16 -12.19
CA CYS A 9 16.99 -49.16 -11.13
C CYS A 9 18.23 -48.99 -10.24
N GLY A 10 18.16 -49.54 -9.03
CA GLY A 10 19.29 -49.61 -8.10
C GLY A 10 20.23 -50.82 -8.29
N CYS A 11 19.88 -51.77 -9.15
CA CYS A 11 20.62 -53.02 -9.35
C CYS A 11 22.10 -52.80 -9.72
N ARG A 12 22.96 -53.66 -9.19
CA ARG A 12 24.40 -53.67 -9.41
C ARG A 12 24.84 -55.02 -9.97
N ASP A 13 25.93 -55.04 -10.71
CA ASP A 13 26.61 -56.27 -11.13
C ASP A 13 27.43 -56.87 -9.97
N ALA A 14 28.08 -58.00 -10.23
CA ALA A 14 28.95 -58.70 -9.27
C ALA A 14 30.14 -57.84 -8.82
N ALA A 15 30.57 -56.87 -9.62
CA ALA A 15 31.63 -55.91 -9.29
C ALA A 15 31.09 -54.67 -8.54
N GLY A 16 29.80 -54.65 -8.17
CA GLY A 16 29.17 -53.55 -7.44
C GLY A 16 28.85 -52.33 -8.30
N LYS A 17 29.05 -52.36 -9.63
CA LYS A 17 28.73 -51.24 -10.53
C LYS A 17 27.26 -51.27 -10.91
N ARG A 18 26.62 -50.09 -10.97
CA ARG A 18 25.19 -49.99 -11.31
C ARG A 18 24.94 -50.41 -12.76
N LEU A 19 23.99 -51.34 -12.95
CA LEU A 19 23.60 -51.85 -14.27
C LEU A 19 22.89 -50.79 -15.14
N GLY A 20 22.21 -49.83 -14.50
CA GLY A 20 21.49 -48.76 -15.21
C GLY A 20 20.45 -49.32 -16.18
N GLN A 21 20.45 -48.82 -17.42
CA GLN A 21 19.53 -49.26 -18.48
C GLN A 21 19.75 -50.70 -18.94
N ARG A 22 20.91 -51.30 -18.65
CA ARG A 22 21.23 -52.68 -19.01
C ARG A 22 20.68 -53.70 -18.02
N CYS A 23 19.96 -53.25 -16.99
CA CYS A 23 19.41 -54.16 -16.00
C CYS A 23 18.34 -55.06 -16.65
N PRO A 24 18.52 -56.39 -16.62
CA PRO A 24 17.57 -57.32 -17.27
C PRO A 24 16.18 -57.26 -16.61
N LYS A 25 16.11 -56.87 -15.33
CA LYS A 25 14.86 -56.74 -14.58
C LYS A 25 14.01 -55.53 -15.01
N LEU A 26 14.56 -54.58 -15.76
CA LEU A 26 13.82 -53.39 -16.21
C LEU A 26 12.81 -53.70 -17.33
N ARG A 27 13.01 -54.77 -18.10
CA ARG A 27 12.15 -55.16 -19.21
C ARG A 27 11.47 -56.51 -18.92
N ARG A 28 10.21 -56.65 -19.33
CA ARG A 28 9.45 -57.91 -19.25
C ARG A 28 8.51 -57.97 -20.45
N GLY A 29 8.60 -59.02 -21.26
CA GLY A 29 7.72 -59.24 -22.43
C GLY A 29 7.70 -58.07 -23.43
N GLY A 30 8.88 -57.55 -23.81
CA GLY A 30 9.01 -56.39 -24.71
C GLY A 30 8.71 -55.02 -24.08
N GLY A 31 7.97 -54.97 -22.98
CA GLY A 31 7.61 -53.75 -22.25
C GLY A 31 8.51 -53.44 -21.05
N TRP A 32 8.23 -52.32 -20.37
CA TRP A 32 8.84 -51.99 -19.08
C TRP A 32 8.22 -52.82 -17.97
N ASN A 33 9.05 -53.39 -17.09
CA ASN A 33 8.56 -54.11 -15.91
C ASN A 33 7.96 -53.13 -14.91
N PRO A 34 6.65 -53.16 -14.59
CA PRO A 34 6.03 -52.22 -13.65
C PRO A 34 6.64 -52.30 -12.24
N ASN A 35 7.05 -53.50 -11.82
CA ASN A 35 7.52 -53.78 -10.46
C ASN A 35 9.03 -53.54 -10.28
N HIS A 36 9.71 -52.96 -11.28
CA HIS A 36 11.14 -52.73 -11.21
C HIS A 36 11.54 -51.35 -11.72
N GLY A 37 12.38 -50.67 -10.93
CA GLY A 37 12.88 -49.32 -11.22
C GLY A 37 11.84 -48.21 -11.03
N VAL A 38 12.34 -46.99 -10.89
CA VAL A 38 11.53 -45.77 -10.73
C VAL A 38 11.56 -44.95 -12.01
N TRP A 39 10.46 -44.29 -12.34
CA TRP A 39 10.41 -43.41 -13.51
C TRP A 39 11.11 -42.09 -13.22
N GLN A 40 11.91 -41.66 -14.19
CA GLN A 40 12.62 -40.40 -14.19
C GLN A 40 12.48 -39.71 -15.54
N TYR A 41 12.76 -38.41 -15.54
CA TYR A 41 12.92 -37.64 -16.77
C TYR A 41 14.31 -37.01 -16.84
N GLN A 42 14.73 -36.73 -18.08
CA GLN A 42 15.90 -35.93 -18.36
C GLN A 42 15.57 -34.89 -19.43
N ILE A 43 16.06 -33.66 -19.23
CA ILE A 43 16.01 -32.58 -20.21
C ILE A 43 17.23 -31.68 -20.01
N ASP A 44 17.79 -31.17 -21.08
CA ASP A 44 18.77 -30.08 -21.01
C ASP A 44 17.99 -28.75 -21.02
N LEU A 45 18.11 -28.00 -19.92
CA LEU A 45 17.58 -26.63 -19.86
C LEU A 45 18.47 -25.71 -20.72
N PRO A 46 17.96 -24.52 -21.13
CA PRO A 46 18.77 -23.49 -21.76
C PRO A 46 20.07 -23.23 -20.97
N PRO A 47 21.19 -22.84 -21.59
CA PRO A 47 22.40 -22.49 -20.85
C PRO A 47 22.13 -21.35 -19.88
N ALA A 48 22.89 -21.26 -18.78
CA ALA A 48 22.86 -20.09 -17.91
C ALA A 48 23.56 -18.90 -18.59
N ALA A 49 23.45 -17.70 -18.01
CA ALA A 49 24.04 -16.47 -18.58
C ALA A 49 25.57 -16.55 -18.72
N ASP A 50 26.22 -17.38 -17.90
CA ASP A 50 27.65 -17.70 -17.94
C ASP A 50 28.02 -18.78 -19.00
N GLY A 51 27.04 -19.23 -19.81
CA GLY A 51 27.22 -20.28 -20.81
C GLY A 51 27.21 -21.71 -20.24
N ARG A 52 27.06 -21.88 -18.91
CA ARG A 52 27.08 -23.20 -18.28
C ARG A 52 25.91 -24.06 -18.73
N ARG A 53 26.20 -25.30 -19.15
CA ARG A 53 25.18 -26.31 -19.46
C ARG A 53 24.39 -26.72 -18.22
N ARG A 54 23.08 -26.92 -18.37
CA ARG A 54 22.15 -27.27 -17.29
C ARG A 54 21.39 -28.57 -17.54
N PRO A 55 22.07 -29.73 -17.43
CA PRO A 55 21.39 -31.02 -17.55
C PRO A 55 20.51 -31.24 -16.32
N LEU A 56 19.21 -31.37 -16.54
CA LEU A 56 18.24 -31.64 -15.49
C LEU A 56 17.83 -33.11 -15.53
N ARG A 57 18.09 -33.83 -14.43
CA ARG A 57 17.63 -35.21 -14.21
C ARG A 57 16.95 -35.31 -12.87
N ARG A 58 15.69 -35.70 -12.85
CA ARG A 58 14.90 -35.85 -11.63
C ARG A 58 13.98 -37.05 -11.77
N GLY A 59 13.66 -37.68 -10.65
CA GLY A 59 12.51 -38.56 -10.59
C GLY A 59 12.45 -39.44 -9.37
N THR A 60 11.21 -39.84 -9.09
CA THR A 60 10.72 -40.84 -8.13
C THR A 60 9.26 -41.14 -8.51
N TYR A 61 8.95 -41.11 -9.81
CA TYR A 61 7.56 -41.16 -10.29
C TYR A 61 7.07 -42.60 -10.36
N ALA A 62 5.79 -42.81 -10.10
CA ALA A 62 5.17 -44.13 -10.11
C ALA A 62 4.95 -44.62 -11.55
N SER A 63 4.75 -43.69 -12.50
CA SER A 63 4.46 -44.01 -13.91
C SER A 63 5.27 -43.20 -14.92
N GLN A 64 5.35 -43.70 -16.16
CA GLN A 64 5.92 -42.95 -17.28
C GLN A 64 5.14 -41.69 -17.57
N THR A 65 3.81 -41.78 -17.44
CA THR A 65 2.86 -40.68 -17.66
C THR A 65 3.10 -39.54 -16.69
N GLU A 66 3.31 -39.82 -15.40
CA GLU A 66 3.66 -38.79 -14.41
C GLU A 66 4.96 -38.08 -14.75
N ALA A 67 6.03 -38.84 -15.04
CA ALA A 67 7.31 -38.26 -15.45
C ALA A 67 7.17 -37.43 -16.75
N GLY A 68 6.34 -37.91 -17.68
CA GLY A 68 6.02 -37.24 -18.94
C GLY A 68 5.23 -35.94 -18.73
N ALA A 69 4.28 -35.92 -17.80
CA ALA A 69 3.48 -34.74 -17.48
C ALA A 69 4.35 -33.61 -16.91
N ILE A 70 5.33 -33.94 -16.04
CA ILE A 70 6.29 -32.96 -15.54
C ILE A 70 7.18 -32.42 -16.67
N LEU A 71 7.68 -33.31 -17.53
CA LEU A 71 8.46 -32.93 -18.70
C LEU A 71 7.64 -32.03 -19.66
N GLY A 72 6.34 -32.31 -19.82
CA GLY A 72 5.39 -31.49 -20.57
C GLY A 72 5.30 -30.07 -20.01
N LYS A 73 5.07 -29.92 -18.70
CA LYS A 73 5.05 -28.61 -18.02
C LYS A 73 6.34 -27.81 -18.23
N ILE A 74 7.51 -28.47 -18.14
CA ILE A 74 8.80 -27.83 -18.41
C ILE A 74 8.86 -27.34 -19.86
N ARG A 75 8.43 -28.15 -20.82
CA ARG A 75 8.41 -27.77 -22.24
C ARG A 75 7.44 -26.62 -22.52
N GLU A 76 6.26 -26.63 -21.92
CA GLU A 76 5.27 -25.55 -22.05
C GLU A 76 5.83 -24.23 -21.50
N ALA A 77 6.47 -24.26 -20.34
CA ALA A 77 7.14 -23.08 -19.77
C ALA A 77 8.26 -22.56 -20.69
N LEU A 78 9.12 -23.45 -21.21
CA LEU A 78 10.19 -23.09 -22.14
C LEU A 78 9.67 -22.59 -23.50
N ALA A 79 8.52 -23.10 -23.96
CA ALA A 79 7.92 -22.70 -25.22
C ALA A 79 7.49 -21.23 -25.22
N VAL A 80 7.16 -20.66 -24.06
CA VAL A 80 6.81 -19.23 -23.92
C VAL A 80 7.96 -18.33 -24.38
N ALA A 81 9.19 -18.61 -23.94
CA ALA A 81 10.36 -17.80 -24.31
C ALA A 81 10.93 -18.14 -25.70
N LYS A 82 10.52 -19.26 -26.29
CA LYS A 82 10.96 -19.66 -27.63
C LYS A 82 10.45 -18.72 -28.74
N ALA A 83 9.50 -17.84 -28.42
CA ALA A 83 8.98 -16.80 -29.30
C ALA A 83 9.75 -15.45 -29.21
N GLY A 84 10.75 -15.33 -28.32
CA GLY A 84 11.48 -14.08 -28.05
C GLY A 84 13.00 -14.20 -28.13
N GLU A 85 13.72 -13.28 -27.45
CA GLU A 85 15.18 -13.19 -27.45
C GLU A 85 15.88 -14.37 -26.72
N PRO A 86 17.14 -14.72 -27.06
CA PRO A 86 17.94 -15.74 -26.36
C PRO A 86 18.09 -15.51 -24.84
N THR A 87 18.00 -14.25 -24.41
CA THR A 87 18.04 -13.82 -23.00
C THR A 87 16.83 -14.32 -22.21
N ASP A 88 15.66 -14.40 -22.83
CA ASP A 88 14.42 -14.83 -22.17
C ASP A 88 14.39 -16.34 -21.91
N LEU A 89 14.91 -17.13 -22.86
CA LEU A 89 15.10 -18.57 -22.68
C LEU A 89 15.99 -18.87 -21.46
N THR A 90 17.04 -18.06 -21.25
CA THR A 90 17.95 -18.19 -20.11
C THR A 90 17.21 -17.95 -18.78
N LYS A 91 16.41 -16.87 -18.71
CA LYS A 91 15.59 -16.52 -17.53
C LYS A 91 14.55 -17.60 -17.22
N VAL A 92 13.88 -18.19 -18.21
CA VAL A 92 12.96 -19.33 -17.97
C VAL A 92 13.72 -20.51 -17.35
N GLY A 93 14.92 -20.80 -17.86
CA GLY A 93 15.78 -21.82 -17.29
C GLY A 93 16.08 -21.57 -15.81
N ASP A 94 16.40 -20.32 -15.44
CA ASP A 94 16.68 -19.92 -14.05
C ASP A 94 15.45 -20.11 -13.15
N LEU A 95 14.27 -19.72 -13.63
CA LEU A 95 13.00 -19.88 -12.92
C LEU A 95 12.68 -21.36 -12.64
N ILE A 96 12.86 -22.23 -13.64
CA ILE A 96 12.63 -23.67 -13.51
C ILE A 96 13.62 -24.28 -12.52
N GLU A 97 14.90 -23.95 -12.63
CA GLU A 97 15.94 -24.46 -11.73
C GLU A 97 15.68 -24.02 -10.28
N LEU A 98 15.32 -22.75 -10.07
CA LEU A 98 15.01 -22.20 -8.74
C LEU A 98 13.76 -22.85 -8.13
N ALA A 99 12.69 -23.03 -8.91
CA ALA A 99 11.47 -23.68 -8.46
C ALA A 99 11.75 -25.11 -8.00
N LEU A 100 12.51 -25.89 -8.79
CA LEU A 100 12.89 -27.26 -8.47
C LEU A 100 13.84 -27.34 -7.26
N LYS A 101 14.79 -26.42 -7.13
CA LYS A 101 15.70 -26.34 -5.96
C LYS A 101 14.92 -26.06 -4.67
N ARG A 102 13.90 -25.20 -4.75
CA ARG A 102 13.03 -24.82 -3.62
C ARG A 102 11.83 -25.74 -3.41
N LYS A 103 11.71 -26.85 -4.16
CA LYS A 103 10.56 -27.78 -4.13
C LYS A 103 9.20 -27.07 -4.33
N ARG A 104 9.17 -26.01 -5.14
CA ARG A 104 7.95 -25.28 -5.52
C ARG A 104 7.35 -25.86 -6.81
N PRO A 105 6.05 -25.62 -7.08
CA PRO A 105 5.46 -25.92 -8.38
C PRO A 105 6.25 -25.28 -9.52
N LEU A 106 6.33 -25.97 -10.67
CA LEU A 106 6.90 -25.40 -11.88
C LEU A 106 6.05 -24.22 -12.36
N PRO A 107 6.67 -23.15 -12.90
CA PRO A 107 5.93 -21.99 -13.37
C PRO A 107 5.03 -22.38 -14.55
N THR A 108 3.80 -21.92 -14.51
CA THR A 108 2.83 -22.04 -15.60
C THR A 108 3.19 -21.12 -16.78
N PRO A 109 2.74 -21.39 -18.01
CA PRO A 109 2.98 -20.50 -19.14
C PRO A 109 2.50 -19.06 -18.90
N ALA A 110 1.40 -18.86 -18.17
CA ALA A 110 0.91 -17.53 -17.80
C ALA A 110 1.85 -16.81 -16.82
N GLU A 111 2.39 -17.51 -15.82
CA GLU A 111 3.39 -16.96 -14.91
C GLU A 111 4.69 -16.62 -15.64
N VAL A 112 5.13 -17.47 -16.57
CA VAL A 112 6.31 -17.20 -17.40
C VAL A 112 6.08 -15.97 -18.28
N ARG A 113 4.94 -15.86 -18.95
CA ARG A 113 4.58 -14.67 -19.76
C ARG A 113 4.58 -13.40 -18.93
N ARG A 114 3.99 -13.45 -17.73
CA ARG A 114 3.95 -12.32 -16.80
C ARG A 114 5.36 -11.90 -16.35
N LEU A 115 6.19 -12.86 -15.95
CA LEU A 115 7.55 -12.62 -15.44
C LEU A 115 8.53 -12.16 -16.52
N LEU A 116 8.27 -12.52 -17.78
CA LEU A 116 9.10 -12.11 -18.92
C LEU A 116 8.48 -10.99 -19.75
N HIS A 117 7.28 -10.54 -19.40
CA HIS A 117 6.50 -9.57 -20.17
C HIS A 117 6.33 -9.98 -21.65
N LEU A 118 6.26 -11.30 -21.93
CA LEU A 118 6.13 -11.87 -23.27
C LEU A 118 4.65 -12.18 -23.54
N GLY A 119 4.02 -11.44 -24.45
CA GLY A 119 2.63 -11.62 -24.86
C GLY A 119 1.75 -10.50 -24.30
N ASP A 120 1.30 -9.67 -25.22
CA ASP A 120 0.77 -8.32 -25.04
C ASP A 120 1.84 -7.34 -24.55
N THR A 121 2.35 -6.51 -25.46
CA THR A 121 3.00 -5.25 -25.11
C THR A 121 1.97 -4.39 -24.40
N VAL A 122 1.78 -4.66 -23.11
CA VAL A 122 1.09 -3.77 -22.21
C VAL A 122 1.97 -2.53 -22.16
N GLU A 123 1.56 -1.51 -22.92
CA GLU A 123 2.24 -0.24 -22.92
C GLU A 123 2.26 0.29 -21.48
N ILE A 124 3.45 0.29 -20.87
CA ILE A 124 3.62 0.70 -19.49
C ILE A 124 3.44 2.21 -19.45
N PRO A 125 2.38 2.73 -18.80
CA PRO A 125 2.12 4.16 -18.83
C PRO A 125 3.17 4.93 -18.01
N THR A 126 3.24 6.23 -18.25
CA THR A 126 3.92 7.15 -17.35
C THR A 126 3.21 7.23 -15.99
N VAL A 127 3.92 7.69 -14.97
CA VAL A 127 3.36 7.89 -13.63
C VAL A 127 2.17 8.85 -13.69
N GLU A 128 2.25 9.91 -14.49
CA GLU A 128 1.13 10.85 -14.67
C GLU A 128 -0.11 10.18 -15.26
N THR A 129 0.03 9.50 -16.40
CA THR A 129 -1.07 8.79 -17.07
C THR A 129 -1.69 7.75 -16.15
N TRP A 130 -0.86 7.03 -15.40
CA TRP A 130 -1.32 6.05 -14.43
C TRP A 130 -2.08 6.66 -13.27
N LEU A 131 -1.51 7.66 -12.59
CA LEU A 131 -2.13 8.28 -11.41
C LEU A 131 -3.47 8.92 -11.75
N THR A 132 -3.55 9.55 -12.92
CA THR A 132 -4.77 10.18 -13.44
C THR A 132 -5.84 9.13 -13.72
N THR A 133 -5.52 8.09 -14.48
CA THR A 133 -6.45 6.99 -14.79
C THR A 133 -6.89 6.24 -13.54
N TRP A 134 -5.95 5.96 -12.63
CA TRP A 134 -6.22 5.28 -11.37
C TRP A 134 -7.20 6.07 -10.49
N LEU A 135 -7.02 7.39 -10.37
CA LEU A 135 -7.92 8.23 -9.57
C LEU A 135 -9.30 8.36 -10.22
N ALA A 136 -9.37 8.44 -11.56
CA ALA A 136 -10.62 8.46 -12.31
C ALA A 136 -11.43 7.16 -12.10
N GLY A 137 -10.77 5.99 -12.15
CA GLY A 137 -11.41 4.69 -11.95
C GLY A 137 -11.99 4.46 -10.54
N ARG A 138 -11.63 5.27 -9.55
CA ARG A 138 -12.02 5.11 -8.14
C ARG A 138 -13.38 5.74 -7.81
N LYS A 139 -14.46 5.24 -8.42
CA LYS A 139 -15.82 5.82 -8.31
C LYS A 139 -16.38 5.91 -6.88
N LYS A 140 -15.99 4.99 -5.97
CA LYS A 140 -16.51 4.91 -4.59
C LYS A 140 -15.72 5.73 -3.54
N LEU A 141 -14.82 6.62 -3.94
CA LEU A 141 -14.07 7.45 -2.99
C LEU A 141 -14.94 8.56 -2.40
N ARG A 142 -14.86 8.74 -1.08
CA ARG A 142 -15.42 9.92 -0.40
C ARG A 142 -14.80 11.20 -0.98
N VAL A 143 -15.60 12.27 -1.08
CA VAL A 143 -15.21 13.56 -1.67
C VAL A 143 -13.90 14.10 -1.06
N GLY A 144 -13.79 14.11 0.28
CA GLY A 144 -12.59 14.60 0.96
C GLY A 144 -11.33 13.76 0.67
N THR A 145 -11.48 12.43 0.49
CA THR A 145 -10.38 11.55 0.11
C THR A 145 -9.96 11.80 -1.34
N ARG A 146 -10.92 11.96 -2.25
CA ARG A 146 -10.64 12.33 -3.65
C ARG A 146 -9.90 13.66 -3.73
N ARG A 147 -10.37 14.70 -3.02
CA ARG A 147 -9.68 16.00 -2.94
C ARG A 147 -8.24 15.86 -2.45
N SER A 148 -8.02 15.10 -1.39
CA SER A 148 -6.66 14.88 -0.85
C SER A 148 -5.78 14.16 -1.85
N TYR A 149 -6.29 13.11 -2.50
CA TYR A 149 -5.55 12.37 -3.53
C TYR A 149 -5.21 13.26 -4.73
N THR A 150 -6.18 14.02 -5.24
CA THR A 150 -5.96 15.00 -6.31
C THR A 150 -4.84 15.96 -5.92
N GLY A 151 -4.92 16.59 -4.74
CA GLY A 151 -3.89 17.52 -4.29
C GLY A 151 -2.51 16.88 -4.16
N HIS A 152 -2.40 15.67 -3.62
CA HIS A 152 -1.11 14.97 -3.57
C HIS A 152 -0.57 14.68 -4.97
N ILE A 153 -1.44 14.26 -5.89
CA ILE A 153 -1.07 13.88 -7.26
C ILE A 153 -0.62 15.12 -8.05
N THR A 154 -1.43 16.18 -8.09
CA THR A 154 -1.17 17.34 -8.93
C THR A 154 -0.07 18.24 -8.40
N ASN A 155 0.04 18.39 -7.06
CA ASN A 155 0.94 19.37 -6.47
C ASN A 155 2.33 18.79 -6.14
N HIS A 156 2.43 17.47 -6.02
CA HIS A 156 3.67 16.82 -5.55
C HIS A 156 4.10 15.64 -6.42
N LEU A 157 3.20 14.71 -6.78
CA LEU A 157 3.64 13.51 -7.51
C LEU A 157 3.93 13.78 -8.99
N ILE A 158 2.99 14.40 -9.72
CA ILE A 158 3.14 14.67 -11.16
C ILE A 158 4.32 15.61 -11.45
N PRO A 159 4.51 16.75 -10.74
CA PRO A 159 5.60 17.67 -11.05
C PRO A 159 6.99 17.04 -10.99
N HIS A 160 7.20 16.02 -10.16
CA HIS A 160 8.50 15.40 -9.93
C HIS A 160 8.65 14.03 -10.61
N LEU A 161 7.57 13.25 -10.70
CA LEU A 161 7.60 11.85 -11.17
C LEU A 161 6.82 11.64 -12.46
N GLY A 162 6.02 12.60 -12.91
CA GLY A 162 4.97 12.42 -13.91
C GLY A 162 5.47 11.88 -15.25
N SER A 163 6.62 12.37 -15.72
CA SER A 163 7.24 11.98 -17.00
C SER A 163 7.89 10.60 -16.99
N MET A 164 8.15 10.01 -15.82
CA MET A 164 8.76 8.69 -15.74
C MET A 164 7.77 7.58 -16.10
N ARG A 165 8.24 6.55 -16.78
CA ARG A 165 7.51 5.29 -16.91
C ARG A 165 7.42 4.56 -15.56
N LEU A 166 6.29 3.91 -15.31
CA LEU A 166 6.06 3.18 -14.05
C LEU A 166 7.14 2.14 -13.73
N ASP A 167 7.62 1.39 -14.73
CA ASP A 167 8.65 0.35 -14.60
C ASP A 167 10.04 0.90 -14.29
N LYS A 168 10.26 2.21 -14.50
CA LYS A 168 11.52 2.89 -14.21
C LYS A 168 11.51 3.63 -12.89
N LEU A 169 10.39 3.64 -12.17
CA LEU A 169 10.28 4.30 -10.87
C LEU A 169 11.09 3.55 -9.80
N ARG A 170 12.05 4.24 -9.17
CA ARG A 170 12.95 3.69 -8.14
C ARG A 170 12.78 4.45 -6.83
N VAL A 171 13.27 3.87 -5.74
CA VAL A 171 13.28 4.52 -4.41
C VAL A 171 14.02 5.86 -4.46
N SER A 172 15.15 5.93 -5.17
CA SER A 172 15.92 7.17 -5.36
C SER A 172 15.13 8.33 -5.99
N HIS A 173 14.14 8.04 -6.83
CA HIS A 173 13.27 9.08 -7.39
C HIS A 173 12.27 9.59 -6.35
N LEU A 174 11.86 8.74 -5.40
CA LEU A 174 11.00 9.14 -4.30
C LEU A 174 11.81 9.93 -3.26
N ASP A 175 13.05 9.54 -2.98
CA ASP A 175 13.96 10.31 -2.13
C ASP A 175 14.10 11.73 -2.69
N ALA A 176 14.46 11.87 -3.98
CA ALA A 176 14.55 13.16 -4.65
C ALA A 176 13.24 13.99 -4.64
N LEU A 177 12.07 13.34 -4.68
CA LEU A 177 10.79 14.02 -4.50
C LEU A 177 10.65 14.61 -3.10
N PHE A 178 10.99 13.85 -2.05
CA PHE A 178 10.84 14.33 -0.68
C PHE A 178 11.92 15.37 -0.32
N ASP A 179 13.13 15.23 -0.84
CA ASP A 179 14.19 16.23 -0.74
C ASP A 179 13.74 17.56 -1.37
N ALA A 180 13.14 17.51 -2.56
CA ALA A 180 12.61 18.72 -3.21
C ALA A 180 11.45 19.37 -2.42
N ILE A 181 10.66 18.59 -1.68
CA ILE A 181 9.63 19.11 -0.77
C ILE A 181 10.29 19.81 0.44
N GLU A 182 11.37 19.26 0.97
CA GLU A 182 12.12 19.87 2.07
C GLU A 182 12.81 21.16 1.63
N GLU A 183 13.48 21.16 0.47
CA GLU A 183 14.09 22.36 -0.10
C GLU A 183 13.05 23.47 -0.33
N ARG A 184 11.87 23.11 -0.86
CA ARG A 184 10.74 24.05 -1.01
C ARG A 184 10.29 24.62 0.35
N ASN A 185 10.27 23.80 1.40
CA ASN A 185 9.91 24.26 2.74
C ASN A 185 10.93 25.25 3.29
N GLU A 186 12.22 24.98 3.11
CA GLU A 186 13.31 25.86 3.52
C GLU A 186 13.25 27.20 2.80
N GLN A 187 13.00 27.20 1.48
CA GLN A 187 12.80 28.43 0.71
C GLN A 187 11.63 29.26 1.24
N ILE A 188 10.50 28.62 1.58
CA ILE A 188 9.34 29.30 2.17
C ILE A 188 9.69 29.88 3.54
N ALA A 189 10.42 29.15 4.37
CA ALA A 189 10.85 29.62 5.69
C ALA A 189 11.81 30.81 5.57
N ALA A 190 12.80 30.74 4.68
CA ALA A 190 13.75 31.81 4.40
C ALA A 190 13.07 33.08 3.90
N MET A 191 12.13 32.97 2.95
CA MET A 191 11.38 34.12 2.43
C MET A 191 10.48 34.77 3.49
N ARG A 192 9.98 34.00 4.47
CA ARG A 192 9.21 34.54 5.60
C ARG A 192 10.07 35.27 6.62
N ALA A 193 11.28 34.78 6.85
CA ALA A 193 12.25 35.38 7.75
C ALA A 193 12.92 36.63 7.14
N ASN A 194 12.83 36.80 5.82
CA ASN A 194 13.38 37.96 5.13
C ASN A 194 12.70 39.27 5.59
N ARG A 195 13.50 40.32 5.78
CA ARG A 195 13.04 41.66 6.17
C ARG A 195 12.31 42.38 5.05
N ASP A 196 12.59 42.04 3.79
CA ASP A 196 11.94 42.63 2.62
C ASP A 196 10.45 42.22 2.51
N PRO A 197 9.49 43.18 2.52
CA PRO A 197 8.07 42.90 2.34
C PRO A 197 7.73 42.21 1.03
N ALA A 198 8.43 42.52 -0.07
CA ALA A 198 8.15 41.91 -1.38
C ALA A 198 8.46 40.41 -1.39
N SER A 199 9.53 40.00 -0.71
CA SER A 199 9.89 38.59 -0.51
C SER A 199 8.86 37.84 0.34
N ARG A 200 8.31 38.48 1.38
CA ARG A 200 7.27 37.89 2.23
C ARG A 200 5.94 37.72 1.50
N ASP A 201 5.58 38.66 0.64
CA ASP A 201 4.33 38.60 -0.14
C ASP A 201 4.32 37.44 -1.14
N LYS A 202 5.47 37.06 -1.72
CA LYS A 202 5.60 35.90 -2.63
C LYS A 202 5.21 34.57 -1.99
N VAL A 203 5.35 34.43 -0.67
CA VAL A 203 5.06 33.20 0.09
C VAL A 203 3.85 33.33 1.00
N LYS A 204 3.10 34.43 0.87
CA LYS A 204 1.86 34.66 1.62
C LYS A 204 0.82 33.62 1.25
N GLY A 205 0.24 32.97 2.26
CA GLY A 205 -0.75 31.90 2.07
C GLY A 205 -0.18 30.53 1.68
N MET A 206 1.11 30.42 1.32
CA MET A 206 1.74 29.12 1.09
C MET A 206 1.84 28.33 2.40
N ARG A 207 1.79 26.99 2.34
CA ARG A 207 1.98 26.14 3.53
C ARG A 207 3.16 25.21 3.30
N VAL A 208 4.00 25.08 4.33
CA VAL A 208 5.06 24.06 4.35
C VAL A 208 4.43 22.68 4.55
N VAL A 209 5.06 21.67 3.97
CA VAL A 209 4.63 20.28 4.03
C VAL A 209 5.40 19.59 5.16
N GLY A 210 4.73 19.34 6.29
CA GLY A 210 5.36 18.63 7.41
C GLY A 210 5.44 17.10 7.20
N PRO A 211 6.19 16.37 8.07
CA PRO A 211 6.40 14.92 7.96
C PRO A 211 5.11 14.10 7.88
N ALA A 212 4.08 14.49 8.64
CA ALA A 212 2.77 13.84 8.60
C ALA A 212 2.11 13.91 7.21
N THR A 213 2.31 15.02 6.50
CA THR A 213 1.79 15.19 5.14
C THR A 213 2.64 14.44 4.11
N MET A 214 3.97 14.42 4.26
CA MET A 214 4.85 13.58 3.43
C MET A 214 4.44 12.11 3.48
N HIS A 215 4.16 11.57 4.67
CA HIS A 215 3.64 10.21 4.82
C HIS A 215 2.28 10.01 4.12
N ARG A 216 1.40 11.03 4.09
CA ARG A 216 0.12 10.95 3.36
C ARG A 216 0.33 10.96 1.85
N ILE A 217 1.27 11.77 1.33
CA ILE A 217 1.67 11.78 -0.08
C ILE A 217 2.20 10.39 -0.47
N ARG A 218 3.15 9.84 0.32
CA ARG A 218 3.66 8.47 0.16
C ARG A 218 2.52 7.44 0.21
N ALA A 219 1.58 7.56 1.13
CA ALA A 219 0.45 6.62 1.25
C ALA A 219 -0.45 6.64 0.00
N THR A 220 -0.71 7.82 -0.58
CA THR A 220 -1.44 7.94 -1.85
C THR A 220 -0.68 7.25 -2.98
N LEU A 221 0.63 7.54 -3.15
CA LEU A 221 1.46 6.91 -4.16
C LEU A 221 1.52 5.39 -3.98
N ARG A 222 1.75 4.91 -2.76
CA ARG A 222 1.78 3.48 -2.42
C ARG A 222 0.46 2.79 -2.79
N ALA A 223 -0.68 3.42 -2.53
CA ALA A 223 -1.99 2.86 -2.90
C ALA A 223 -2.19 2.76 -4.42
N ALA A 224 -1.66 3.72 -5.18
CA ALA A 224 -1.69 3.70 -6.64
C ALA A 224 -0.73 2.65 -7.22
N LEU A 225 0.51 2.57 -6.73
CA LEU A 225 1.50 1.59 -7.19
C LEU A 225 1.10 0.15 -6.82
N ASN A 226 0.46 -0.06 -5.67
CA ASN A 226 -0.14 -1.37 -5.35
C ASN A 226 -1.24 -1.77 -6.34
N ALA A 227 -1.95 -0.80 -6.93
CA ALA A 227 -2.91 -1.10 -7.99
C ALA A 227 -2.21 -1.42 -9.31
N ALA A 228 -1.08 -0.78 -9.61
CA ALA A 228 -0.25 -1.07 -10.79
C ALA A 228 0.31 -2.50 -10.73
N ILE A 229 0.74 -2.96 -9.55
CA ILE A 229 1.17 -4.35 -9.34
C ILE A 229 0.06 -5.35 -9.64
N ARG A 230 -1.17 -5.05 -9.20
CA ARG A 230 -2.34 -5.92 -9.49
C ARG A 230 -2.67 -5.97 -10.98
N GLN A 231 -2.35 -4.92 -11.73
CA GLN A 231 -2.52 -4.86 -13.18
C GLN A 231 -1.30 -5.37 -13.96
N GLY A 232 -0.22 -5.76 -13.28
CA GLY A 232 0.98 -6.31 -13.90
C GLY A 232 1.90 -5.28 -14.55
N PHE A 233 1.72 -3.97 -14.30
CA PHE A 233 2.61 -2.94 -14.86
C PHE A 233 3.97 -2.88 -14.18
N ILE A 234 4.06 -3.25 -12.91
CA ILE A 234 5.29 -3.28 -12.10
C ILE A 234 5.24 -4.45 -11.13
N ASP A 235 6.41 -4.93 -10.69
CA ASP A 235 6.50 -6.05 -9.74
C ASP A 235 6.72 -5.61 -8.29
N ILE A 236 7.41 -4.48 -8.10
CA ILE A 236 7.82 -3.96 -6.79
C ILE A 236 7.24 -2.57 -6.59
N ASN A 237 6.84 -2.27 -5.35
CA ASN A 237 6.35 -0.95 -4.98
C ASN A 237 7.48 -0.10 -4.37
N PRO A 238 8.12 0.82 -5.12
CA PRO A 238 9.18 1.67 -4.57
C PRO A 238 8.70 2.53 -3.38
N ALA A 239 7.44 2.94 -3.34
CA ALA A 239 6.88 3.73 -2.22
C ALA A 239 6.74 2.93 -0.91
N ALA A 240 6.95 1.61 -0.94
CA ALA A 240 7.02 0.81 0.26
C ALA A 240 8.37 0.89 0.97
N HIS A 241 9.42 1.32 0.27
CA HIS A 241 10.81 1.26 0.72
C HIS A 241 11.45 2.62 0.97
N VAL A 242 10.79 3.71 0.55
CA VAL A 242 11.24 5.07 0.88
C VAL A 242 11.14 5.34 2.38
N GLU A 243 12.25 5.79 2.96
CA GLU A 243 12.36 6.19 4.35
C GLU A 243 11.96 7.66 4.47
N LEU A 244 11.23 8.01 5.53
CA LEU A 244 10.73 9.36 5.76
C LEU A 244 10.92 9.73 7.22
N PRO A 245 11.11 11.03 7.53
CA PRO A 245 11.22 11.50 8.90
C PRO A 245 9.97 11.11 9.71
N ALA A 246 10.18 10.71 10.96
CA ALA A 246 9.10 10.25 11.83
C ALA A 246 8.07 11.36 12.08
N ALA A 247 6.80 11.08 11.78
CA ALA A 247 5.69 11.94 12.19
C ALA A 247 5.20 11.56 13.59
N SER A 248 5.63 12.31 14.61
CA SER A 248 5.07 12.19 15.96
C SER A 248 3.72 12.90 16.06
N ARG A 249 2.71 12.24 16.62
CA ARG A 249 1.46 12.91 16.98
C ARG A 249 1.72 13.86 18.15
N PRO A 250 1.32 15.14 18.09
CA PRO A 250 1.49 16.04 19.21
C PRO A 250 0.73 15.51 20.44
N LYS A 251 1.39 15.54 21.60
CA LYS A 251 0.75 15.21 22.87
C LYS A 251 -0.08 16.42 23.31
N PRO A 252 -1.38 16.25 23.58
CA PRO A 252 -2.19 17.33 24.12
C PRO A 252 -1.69 17.69 25.52
N LEU A 253 -1.58 18.99 25.79
CA LEU A 253 -1.27 19.52 27.12
C LEU A 253 -2.48 20.26 27.67
N VAL A 254 -2.62 20.27 28.99
CA VAL A 254 -3.70 20.99 29.67
C VAL A 254 -3.23 22.39 30.06
N TRP A 255 -4.09 23.38 29.91
CA TRP A 255 -3.89 24.75 30.39
C TRP A 255 -3.98 24.82 31.93
N THR A 256 -2.89 24.48 32.62
CA THR A 256 -2.76 24.73 34.07
C THR A 256 -2.48 26.21 34.33
N ASP A 257 -2.69 26.66 35.56
CA ASP A 257 -2.53 28.06 35.94
C ASP A 257 -1.09 28.54 35.66
N GLU A 258 -0.08 27.72 35.95
CA GLU A 258 1.32 28.04 35.68
C GLU A 258 1.59 28.22 34.17
N ARG A 259 0.93 27.41 33.33
CA ARG A 259 1.07 27.51 31.86
C ARG A 259 0.35 28.72 31.30
N VAL A 260 -0.79 29.09 31.88
CA VAL A 260 -1.52 30.30 31.50
C VAL A 260 -0.68 31.52 31.83
N GLU A 261 -0.11 31.60 33.03
CA GLU A 261 0.75 32.72 33.44
C GLU A 261 2.05 32.77 32.63
N ALA A 262 2.69 31.63 32.37
CA ALA A 262 3.85 31.56 31.48
C ALA A 262 3.51 32.05 30.06
N TRP A 263 2.36 31.66 29.51
CA TRP A 263 1.92 32.12 28.19
C TRP A 263 1.59 33.62 28.17
N LYS A 264 0.89 34.15 29.17
CA LYS A 264 0.61 35.60 29.29
C LYS A 264 1.90 36.42 29.38
N THR A 265 2.89 35.92 30.11
CA THR A 265 4.18 36.61 30.31
C THR A 265 5.06 36.57 29.07
N THR A 266 5.15 35.41 28.41
CA THR A 266 6.12 35.17 27.34
C THR A 266 5.53 35.25 25.93
N GLY A 267 4.20 35.17 25.80
CA GLY A 267 3.49 34.99 24.53
C GLY A 267 3.68 33.61 23.89
N ALA A 268 4.52 32.73 24.46
CA ALA A 268 4.87 31.44 23.89
C ALA A 268 3.85 30.35 24.27
N LEU A 269 3.32 29.64 23.27
CA LEU A 269 2.38 28.55 23.50
C LEU A 269 3.10 27.33 24.10
N PRO A 270 2.59 26.72 25.19
CA PRO A 270 3.24 25.56 25.82
C PRO A 270 3.31 24.31 24.94
N GLY A 271 2.37 24.19 24.00
CA GLY A 271 2.32 23.08 23.06
C GLY A 271 1.41 23.38 21.87
N PRO A 272 1.52 22.59 20.79
CA PRO A 272 0.74 22.78 19.57
C PRO A 272 -0.73 22.39 19.72
N VAL A 273 -1.06 21.60 20.76
CA VAL A 273 -2.42 21.20 21.10
C VAL A 273 -2.62 21.43 22.59
N MET A 274 -3.43 22.43 22.92
CA MET A 274 -3.79 22.77 24.28
C MET A 274 -5.25 22.43 24.55
N VAL A 275 -5.52 21.89 25.73
CA VAL A 275 -6.83 21.43 26.19
C VAL A 275 -7.24 22.23 27.42
N TRP A 276 -8.48 22.72 27.45
CA TRP A 276 -9.03 23.43 28.59
C TRP A 276 -9.29 22.52 29.77
N THR A 277 -9.15 23.06 30.98
CA THR A 277 -9.65 22.43 32.19
C THR A 277 -11.19 22.49 32.22
N PRO A 278 -11.86 21.69 33.07
CA PRO A 278 -13.29 21.82 33.30
C PRO A 278 -13.70 23.23 33.75
N ALA A 279 -12.92 23.86 34.64
CA ALA A 279 -13.19 25.23 35.11
C ALA A 279 -13.09 26.27 33.99
N GLN A 280 -12.07 26.17 33.13
CA GLN A 280 -11.93 27.06 31.96
C GLN A 280 -13.04 26.83 30.93
N THR A 281 -13.46 25.57 30.74
CA THR A 281 -14.58 25.24 29.86
C THR A 281 -15.88 25.82 30.40
N GLY A 282 -16.10 25.73 31.72
CA GLY A 282 -17.23 26.37 32.41
C GLY A 282 -17.24 27.87 32.21
N ALA A 283 -16.12 28.55 32.52
CA ALA A 283 -16.00 30.00 32.34
C ALA A 283 -16.26 30.46 30.88
N PHE A 284 -15.84 29.69 29.89
CA PHE A 284 -16.17 29.95 28.49
C PHE A 284 -17.67 29.81 28.21
N LEU A 285 -18.30 28.77 28.74
CA LEU A 285 -19.73 28.52 28.55
C LEU A 285 -20.58 29.59 29.26
N ASP A 286 -20.21 29.99 30.48
CA ASP A 286 -20.87 31.07 31.22
C ASP A 286 -20.77 32.38 30.44
N HIS A 287 -19.57 32.72 29.94
CA HIS A 287 -19.39 33.90 29.10
C HIS A 287 -20.23 33.87 27.82
N ALA A 288 -20.28 32.73 27.12
CA ALA A 288 -21.09 32.59 25.91
C ALA A 288 -22.60 32.68 26.21
N HIS A 289 -23.05 32.20 27.37
CA HIS A 289 -24.42 32.32 27.84
C HIS A 289 -24.77 33.77 28.17
N ASP A 290 -23.94 34.45 28.97
CA ASP A 290 -24.15 35.83 29.40
C ASP A 290 -24.12 36.82 28.23
N ALA A 291 -23.36 36.50 27.17
CA ALA A 291 -23.31 37.27 25.94
C ALA A 291 -24.47 36.98 24.97
N ASP A 292 -25.40 36.09 25.33
CA ASP A 292 -26.48 35.59 24.45
C ASP A 292 -25.95 35.09 23.08
N ASP A 293 -24.81 34.39 23.09
CA ASP A 293 -24.21 33.85 21.86
C ASP A 293 -25.15 32.78 21.28
N PRO A 294 -25.63 32.92 20.04
CA PRO A 294 -26.54 31.95 19.42
C PRO A 294 -25.94 30.54 19.29
N LEU A 295 -24.62 30.39 19.40
CA LEU A 295 -23.92 29.11 19.36
C LEU A 295 -23.72 28.47 20.74
N TYR A 296 -24.12 29.13 21.85
CA TYR A 296 -24.01 28.57 23.20
C TYR A 296 -24.57 27.14 23.31
N PRO A 297 -25.79 26.81 22.82
CA PRO A 297 -26.32 25.44 22.91
C PRO A 297 -25.44 24.41 22.19
N LEU A 298 -24.79 24.79 21.09
CA LEU A 298 -23.89 23.94 20.33
C LEU A 298 -22.57 23.71 21.09
N TYR A 299 -21.98 24.76 21.65
CA TYR A 299 -20.77 24.65 22.47
C TYR A 299 -21.02 23.77 23.69
N HIS A 300 -22.13 23.99 24.38
CA HIS A 300 -22.55 23.21 25.54
C HIS A 300 -22.71 21.73 25.17
N LEU A 301 -23.40 21.43 24.06
CA LEU A 301 -23.57 20.05 23.60
C LEU A 301 -22.22 19.36 23.31
N ILE A 302 -21.32 20.03 22.60
CA ILE A 302 -20.01 19.47 22.24
C ILE A 302 -19.15 19.24 23.49
N ALA A 303 -19.13 20.18 24.43
CA ALA A 303 -18.34 20.08 25.66
C ALA A 303 -18.73 18.86 26.51
N TYR A 304 -20.03 18.60 26.65
CA TYR A 304 -20.54 17.52 27.51
C TYR A 304 -20.66 16.16 26.82
N ARG A 305 -20.83 16.12 25.49
CA ARG A 305 -21.08 14.87 24.75
C ARG A 305 -19.96 14.47 23.80
N GLY A 306 -18.97 15.35 23.58
CA GLY A 306 -17.79 15.05 22.78
C GLY A 306 -18.06 14.84 21.29
N LEU A 307 -19.12 15.44 20.75
CA LEU A 307 -19.43 15.35 19.32
C LEU A 307 -18.31 15.99 18.50
N ARG A 308 -17.97 15.40 17.35
CA ARG A 308 -17.14 16.10 16.37
C ARG A 308 -17.93 17.29 15.84
N ARG A 309 -17.27 18.42 15.59
CA ARG A 309 -17.92 19.62 15.05
C ARG A 309 -18.86 19.34 13.87
N GLY A 310 -18.43 18.49 12.92
CA GLY A 310 -19.25 18.13 11.77
C GLY A 310 -20.50 17.32 12.13
N GLU A 311 -20.44 16.49 13.16
CA GLU A 311 -21.59 15.73 13.69
C GLU A 311 -22.57 16.67 14.39
N ALA A 312 -22.05 17.60 15.21
CA ALA A 312 -22.86 18.59 15.91
C ALA A 312 -23.60 19.53 14.94
N CYS A 313 -22.91 20.02 13.91
CA CYS A 313 -23.53 20.83 12.86
C CYS A 313 -24.47 20.04 11.94
N GLY A 314 -24.37 18.70 11.91
CA GLY A 314 -25.18 17.83 11.06
C GLY A 314 -26.40 17.22 11.75
N LEU A 315 -26.71 17.62 12.99
CA LEU A 315 -27.82 17.08 13.75
C LEU A 315 -29.16 17.52 13.15
N HIS A 316 -30.04 16.56 12.85
CA HIS A 316 -31.41 16.85 12.38
C HIS A 316 -32.42 16.69 13.52
N TRP A 317 -33.53 17.43 13.46
CA TRP A 317 -34.60 17.33 14.46
C TRP A 317 -35.17 15.92 14.62
N ALA A 318 -35.29 15.16 13.52
CA ALA A 318 -35.74 13.76 13.56
C ALA A 318 -34.79 12.81 14.31
N ASP A 319 -33.56 13.25 14.60
CA ASP A 319 -32.56 12.49 15.34
C ASP A 319 -32.47 12.89 16.82
N VAL A 320 -33.34 13.79 17.28
CA VAL A 320 -33.39 14.32 18.64
C VAL A 320 -34.69 13.91 19.32
N ASP A 321 -34.59 13.13 20.38
CA ASP A 321 -35.70 12.78 21.27
C ASP A 321 -35.49 13.51 22.60
N LEU A 322 -36.09 14.70 22.73
CA LEU A 322 -36.02 15.49 23.97
C LEU A 322 -36.71 14.79 25.15
N PRO A 323 -37.92 14.22 25.02
CA PRO A 323 -38.54 13.43 26.08
C PRO A 323 -37.67 12.25 26.54
N GLY A 324 -37.11 11.48 25.60
CA GLY A 324 -36.23 10.36 25.87
C GLY A 324 -34.79 10.76 26.23
N LYS A 325 -34.46 12.05 26.18
CA LYS A 325 -33.12 12.64 26.42
C LYS A 325 -32.02 11.99 25.58
N GLN A 326 -32.34 11.66 24.32
CA GLN A 326 -31.48 10.94 23.41
C GLN A 326 -31.22 11.73 22.13
N ILE A 327 -30.00 11.59 21.60
CA ILE A 327 -29.62 12.08 20.27
C ILE A 327 -28.95 10.95 19.50
N THR A 328 -29.33 10.78 18.23
CA THR A 328 -28.77 9.76 17.36
C THR A 328 -27.85 10.38 16.32
N ILE A 329 -26.55 10.12 16.40
CA ILE A 329 -25.57 10.71 15.47
C ILE A 329 -25.52 9.92 14.16
N ARG A 330 -26.35 10.33 13.18
CA ARG A 330 -26.40 9.68 11.85
C ARG A 330 -25.70 10.45 10.74
N TRP A 331 -25.43 11.74 10.93
CA TRP A 331 -24.95 12.63 9.88
C TRP A 331 -23.74 13.43 10.34
N GLN A 332 -22.92 13.85 9.38
CA GLN A 332 -21.90 14.87 9.58
C GLN A 332 -21.87 15.80 8.38
N ILE A 333 -21.70 17.09 8.64
CA ILE A 333 -21.42 18.09 7.61
C ILE A 333 -19.91 18.20 7.43
N THR A 334 -19.46 18.14 6.18
CA THR A 334 -18.06 18.28 5.81
C THR A 334 -17.88 19.48 4.88
N ASN A 335 -16.95 20.37 5.24
CA ASN A 335 -16.59 21.50 4.38
C ASN A 335 -15.71 20.99 3.23
N THR A 336 -16.20 21.16 1.99
CA THR A 336 -15.47 20.82 0.76
C THR A 336 -15.16 22.11 0.00
N ALA A 337 -14.37 22.07 -1.08
CA ALA A 337 -14.07 23.29 -1.85
C ALA A 337 -15.30 23.85 -2.63
N GLY A 338 -16.49 23.28 -2.44
CA GLY A 338 -17.79 23.74 -2.93
C GLY A 338 -18.84 23.73 -1.80
N PRO A 339 -20.14 23.62 -2.08
CA PRO A 339 -21.17 23.59 -1.05
C PRO A 339 -20.89 22.54 0.04
N PRO A 340 -21.21 22.82 1.31
CA PRO A 340 -21.02 21.85 2.39
C PRO A 340 -21.77 20.55 2.05
N ALA A 341 -21.06 19.42 2.15
CA ALA A 341 -21.62 18.12 1.82
C ALA A 341 -22.00 17.36 3.09
N SER A 342 -23.23 16.88 3.17
CA SER A 342 -23.67 15.94 4.20
C SER A 342 -23.21 14.53 3.86
N ASN A 343 -22.66 13.83 4.84
CA ASN A 343 -22.22 12.45 4.68
C ASN A 343 -22.55 11.67 5.95
N HIS A 344 -22.70 10.35 5.84
CA HIS A 344 -22.74 9.51 7.01
C HIS A 344 -21.35 9.45 7.71
N PRO A 345 -21.31 9.41 9.05
CA PRO A 345 -20.10 9.10 9.79
C PRO A 345 -19.48 7.78 9.28
N LYS A 346 -18.17 7.61 9.46
CA LYS A 346 -17.62 6.25 9.33
C LYS A 346 -18.26 5.40 10.43
N PRO A 347 -18.67 4.15 10.15
CA PRO A 347 -19.12 3.26 11.21
C PRO A 347 -18.03 3.18 12.27
N THR A 348 -18.32 3.67 13.46
CA THR A 348 -17.44 3.62 14.62
C THR A 348 -17.52 2.22 15.19
N THR A 349 -16.39 1.54 15.38
CA THR A 349 -16.31 0.39 16.31
C THR A 349 -16.36 0.89 17.76
N ALA A 350 -17.44 1.59 18.13
CA ALA A 350 -17.68 2.11 19.47
C ALA A 350 -18.96 1.50 20.05
N LYS A 351 -18.86 1.00 21.29
CA LYS A 351 -19.95 0.42 22.08
C LYS A 351 -21.15 1.39 22.18
N PRO A 352 -22.39 0.87 22.29
CA PRO A 352 -23.58 1.69 22.50
C PRO A 352 -23.43 2.53 23.77
N SER A 353 -23.97 3.74 23.70
CA SER A 353 -23.98 4.79 24.73
C SER A 353 -24.36 4.28 26.13
N SER A 354 -23.57 4.66 27.13
CA SER A 354 -23.90 4.49 28.55
C SER A 354 -25.19 5.25 28.91
N PRO A 355 -26.09 4.68 29.73
CA PRO A 355 -27.27 5.38 30.22
C PRO A 355 -26.87 6.54 31.14
N SER A 356 -27.65 7.61 31.10
CA SER A 356 -27.46 8.79 31.94
C SER A 356 -27.70 8.46 33.42
N THR A 357 -26.72 8.76 34.27
CA THR A 357 -26.93 8.82 35.72
C THR A 357 -27.53 10.20 36.04
N PRO A 358 -28.64 10.30 36.79
CA PRO A 358 -29.19 11.58 37.19
C PRO A 358 -28.30 12.21 38.27
N THR A 359 -27.83 13.43 38.03
CA THR A 359 -27.20 14.28 39.05
C THR A 359 -28.30 14.77 40.02
N PRO A 360 -28.12 14.68 41.35
CA PRO A 360 -29.10 15.23 42.28
C PRO A 360 -29.02 16.76 42.29
N SER A 361 -30.17 17.43 42.16
CA SER A 361 -30.28 18.87 42.41
C SER A 361 -29.98 19.18 43.88
N PRO A 362 -29.21 20.24 44.19
CA PRO A 362 -29.14 20.78 45.54
C PRO A 362 -30.48 21.45 45.89
N ARG A 363 -30.94 21.22 47.13
CA ARG A 363 -32.01 21.99 47.77
C ARG A 363 -31.50 23.35 48.21
#